data_AF-A0A843E020-F1
#
_entry.id   AF-A0A843E020-F1
#
_cell.length_a   1.000
_cell.length_b   1.000
_cell.length_c   1.000
_cell.angle_alpha   90.00
_cell.angle_beta   90.00
_cell.angle_gamma   90.00
#
_symmetry.space_group_name_H-M   'P 1'
#
loop_
_entity.id
_entity.type
_entity.pdbx_description
1 polymer ?
#
loop_
_entity_poly.entity_id
_entity_poly.type
_entity_poly.pdbx_seq_one_letter_code
_entity_poly.pdbx_strand_id
1 'polypeptide(L)'
;MKCDLCNRPAVTFVRYNGTHLCGDHLMRYVDKRVKCEIRKQADLLRGGTIAVAVSGGKDSMVALHIIEKTLGMRRDVDLHCVTIDEGIKGYRPPS
;
A
#
# COMPACT_ATOMS: atom_id res chain seq x y z
N MET A 1 21.96 14.81 6.13
CA MET A 1 21.58 14.93 4.70
C MET A 1 20.14 15.44 4.62
N LYS A 2 19.81 16.27 3.62
CA LYS A 2 18.48 16.87 3.43
C LYS A 2 17.72 16.13 2.34
N CYS A 3 16.40 16.26 2.32
CA CYS A 3 15.58 15.75 1.24
C CYS A 3 15.82 16.55 -0.04
N ASP A 4 15.81 15.91 -1.20
CA ASP A 4 16.03 16.60 -2.48
C ASP A 4 14.80 17.38 -2.94
N LEU A 5 13.62 17.02 -2.44
CA LEU A 5 12.35 17.69 -2.76
C LEU A 5 11.98 18.80 -1.75
N CYS A 6 12.64 18.86 -0.59
CA CYS A 6 12.43 19.93 0.39
C CYS A 6 13.57 20.00 1.40
N ASN A 7 13.65 21.07 2.19
CA ASN A 7 14.74 21.27 3.13
C ASN A 7 14.68 20.43 4.44
N ARG A 8 13.77 19.46 4.56
CA ARG A 8 13.64 18.60 5.76
C ARG A 8 14.71 17.50 5.80
N PRO A 9 15.02 16.95 6.99
CA PRO A 9 15.95 15.82 7.11
C PRO A 9 15.49 14.62 6.28
N ALA A 10 16.40 14.03 5.52
CA ALA A 10 16.13 12.81 4.78
C ALA A 10 16.12 11.60 5.73
N VAL A 11 15.16 10.71 5.56
CA VAL A 11 15.04 9.45 6.32
C VAL A 11 15.53 8.25 5.52
N THR A 12 15.60 8.37 4.19
CA THR A 12 16.09 7.31 3.31
C THR A 12 16.82 7.87 2.11
N PHE A 13 17.74 7.07 1.59
CA PHE A 13 18.39 7.26 0.30
C PHE A 13 17.90 6.19 -0.67
N VAL A 14 17.24 6.63 -1.71
CA VAL A 14 16.67 5.75 -2.73
C VAL A 14 17.75 5.46 -3.76
N ARG A 15 18.39 4.30 -3.63
CA ARG A 15 19.61 3.96 -4.39
C ARG A 15 19.44 3.97 -5.91
N TYR A 16 18.31 3.49 -6.42
CA TYR A 16 18.14 3.29 -7.87
C TYR A 16 18.05 4.62 -8.67
N ASN A 17 17.59 5.71 -8.06
CA ASN A 17 17.51 7.04 -8.70
C ASN A 17 18.38 8.10 -8.00
N GLY A 18 19.10 7.72 -6.94
CA GLY A 18 20.02 8.61 -6.23
C GLY A 18 19.35 9.71 -5.40
N THR A 19 18.07 9.58 -5.03
CA THR A 19 17.36 10.65 -4.31
C THR A 19 17.26 10.44 -2.81
N HIS A 20 17.49 11.50 -2.03
CA HIS A 20 17.24 11.57 -0.59
C HIS A 20 15.81 12.06 -0.32
N LEU A 21 15.03 11.29 0.45
CA LEU A 21 13.64 11.62 0.75
C LEU A 21 13.40 11.75 2.25
N CYS A 22 12.65 12.77 2.67
CA CYS A 22 12.05 12.82 4.00
C CYS A 22 10.83 11.88 4.06
N GLY A 23 10.31 11.62 5.27
CA GLY A 23 9.18 10.69 5.47
C GLY A 23 7.97 10.98 4.56
N ASP A 24 7.52 12.25 4.52
CA ASP A 24 6.38 12.64 3.68
C ASP A 24 6.62 12.41 2.19
N HIS A 25 7.82 12.73 1.71
CA HIS A 25 8.16 12.56 0.31
C HIS A 25 8.36 11.09 -0.06
N LEU A 26 8.86 10.27 0.87
CA LEU A 26 8.91 8.83 0.70
C LEU A 26 7.50 8.23 0.60
N MET A 27 6.59 8.62 1.49
CA MET A 27 5.19 8.15 1.46
C MET A 27 4.50 8.53 0.14
N ARG A 28 4.61 9.80 -0.28
CA ARG A 28 4.06 10.27 -1.58
C ARG A 28 4.65 9.51 -2.76
N TYR A 29 5.94 9.24 -2.69
CA TYR A 29 6.68 8.53 -3.72
C TYR A 29 6.19 7.07 -3.87
N VAL A 30 5.95 6.38 -2.75
CA VAL A 30 5.36 5.02 -2.74
C VAL A 30 3.90 5.06 -3.24
N ASP A 31 3.07 5.94 -2.69
CA ASP A 31 1.66 6.10 -3.09
C ASP A 31 1.52 6.30 -4.60
N LYS A 32 2.37 7.15 -5.20
CA LYS A 32 2.35 7.42 -6.64
C LYS A 32 2.62 6.16 -7.46
N ARG A 33 3.57 5.33 -7.05
CA ARG A 33 3.93 4.09 -7.75
C ARG A 33 2.81 3.06 -7.68
N VAL A 34 2.26 2.83 -6.49
CA VAL A 34 1.16 1.88 -6.31
C VAL A 34 -0.06 2.31 -7.12
N LYS A 35 -0.42 3.60 -7.11
CA LYS A 35 -1.51 4.13 -7.93
C LYS A 35 -1.28 3.95 -9.44
N CYS A 36 -0.05 4.14 -9.91
CA CYS A 36 0.29 3.86 -11.30
C CYS A 36 0.12 2.38 -11.64
N GLU A 37 0.52 1.49 -10.75
CA GLU A 37 0.43 0.04 -10.99
C GLU A 37 -1.01 -0.47 -10.96
N ILE A 38 -1.83 -0.01 -10.01
CA ILE A 38 -3.26 -0.32 -9.94
C ILE A 38 -3.95 0.06 -11.26
N ARG A 39 -3.68 1.26 -11.80
CA ARG A 39 -4.29 1.70 -13.07
C ARG A 39 -3.86 0.87 -14.28
N LYS A 40 -2.68 0.24 -14.23
CA LYS A 40 -2.19 -0.61 -15.33
C LYS A 40 -2.80 -2.01 -15.28
N GLN A 41 -2.97 -2.55 -14.09
CA GLN A 41 -3.35 -3.95 -13.90
C GLN A 41 -4.85 -4.15 -13.65
N ALA A 42 -5.51 -3.21 -12.98
CA ALA A 42 -6.92 -3.33 -12.60
C ALA A 42 -7.81 -2.55 -13.58
N ASP A 43 -8.70 -3.26 -14.27
CA ASP A 43 -9.77 -2.63 -15.05
C ASP A 43 -10.91 -2.21 -14.14
N LEU A 44 -10.79 -1.02 -13.55
CA LEU A 44 -11.77 -0.42 -12.65
C LEU A 44 -12.67 0.60 -13.37
N LEU A 45 -12.85 0.47 -14.68
CA LEU A 45 -13.65 1.41 -15.48
C LEU A 45 -15.16 1.28 -15.23
N ARG A 46 -15.64 0.13 -14.75
CA ARG A 46 -17.06 -0.16 -14.53
C ARG A 46 -17.42 -0.41 -13.06
N GLY A 47 -16.53 -0.04 -12.15
CA GLY A 47 -16.63 -0.48 -10.77
C GLY A 47 -16.32 -1.97 -10.63
N GLY A 48 -16.52 -2.50 -9.43
CA GLY A 48 -16.37 -3.92 -9.16
C GLY A 48 -15.91 -4.24 -7.75
N THR A 49 -15.83 -5.53 -7.46
CA THR A 49 -15.42 -6.05 -6.16
C THR A 49 -13.92 -6.36 -6.16
N ILE A 50 -13.20 -5.80 -5.19
CA ILE A 50 -11.77 -6.06 -4.97
C ILE A 50 -11.64 -6.83 -3.65
N ALA A 51 -11.01 -8.00 -3.73
CA ALA A 51 -10.62 -8.76 -2.54
C ALA A 51 -9.12 -8.60 -2.27
N VAL A 52 -8.75 -8.23 -1.06
CA VAL A 52 -7.35 -8.15 -0.61
C VAL A 52 -7.07 -9.27 0.38
N ALA A 53 -6.14 -10.15 0.04
CA ALA A 53 -5.68 -11.20 0.93
C ALA A 53 -4.73 -10.63 2.00
N VAL A 54 -5.09 -10.78 3.27
CA VAL A 54 -4.38 -10.21 4.41
C VAL A 54 -3.89 -11.33 5.34
N SER A 55 -2.57 -11.46 5.40
CA SER A 55 -1.89 -12.41 6.29
C SER A 55 -1.68 -11.86 7.71
N GLY A 56 -1.81 -10.55 7.91
CA GLY A 56 -1.45 -9.82 9.14
C GLY A 56 -0.01 -9.30 9.15
N GLY A 57 0.78 -9.60 8.11
CA GLY A 57 2.13 -9.08 7.94
C GLY A 57 2.14 -7.62 7.45
N LYS A 58 3.30 -6.96 7.58
CA LYS A 58 3.48 -5.56 7.17
C LYS A 58 3.11 -5.34 5.69
N ASP A 59 3.47 -6.28 4.81
CA ASP A 59 3.34 -6.09 3.37
C ASP A 59 1.86 -6.15 2.95
N SER A 60 1.10 -7.12 3.47
CA SER A 60 -0.33 -7.25 3.19
C SER A 60 -1.15 -6.14 3.85
N MET A 61 -0.79 -5.70 5.05
CA MET A 61 -1.44 -4.58 5.73
C MET A 61 -1.17 -3.23 5.03
N VAL A 62 0.06 -3.00 4.57
CA VAL A 62 0.39 -1.78 3.80
C VAL A 62 -0.33 -1.79 2.45
N ALA A 63 -0.40 -2.95 1.77
CA ALA A 63 -1.17 -3.07 0.54
C ALA A 63 -2.65 -2.74 0.76
N LEU A 64 -3.29 -3.33 1.79
CA LEU A 64 -4.66 -3.02 2.16
C LEU A 64 -4.85 -1.52 2.41
N HIS A 65 -3.98 -0.90 3.22
CA HIS A 65 -4.06 0.52 3.55
C HIS A 65 -3.97 1.42 2.30
N ILE A 66 -3.04 1.15 1.38
CA ILE A 66 -2.87 1.97 0.18
C ILE A 66 -4.05 1.78 -0.80
N ILE A 67 -4.57 0.55 -0.91
CA ILE A 67 -5.74 0.24 -1.75
C ILE A 67 -6.98 0.96 -1.20
N GLU A 68 -7.26 0.85 0.10
CA GLU A 68 -8.38 1.53 0.76
C GLU A 68 -8.27 3.06 0.61
N LYS A 69 -7.10 3.64 0.86
CA LYS A 69 -6.87 5.08 0.65
C LYS A 69 -7.05 5.53 -0.80
N THR A 70 -6.82 4.63 -1.77
CA THR A 70 -6.88 4.95 -3.20
C THR A 70 -8.28 4.75 -3.78
N LEU A 71 -9.00 3.71 -3.35
CA LEU A 71 -10.24 3.24 -3.96
C LEU A 71 -11.44 3.24 -3.01
N GLY A 72 -11.25 3.30 -1.69
CA GLY A 72 -12.34 3.21 -0.70
C GLY A 72 -13.36 4.36 -0.77
N MET A 73 -12.99 5.50 -1.37
CA MET A 73 -13.92 6.61 -1.60
C MET A 73 -14.77 6.46 -2.88
N ARG A 74 -14.46 5.47 -3.73
CA ARG A 74 -15.20 5.20 -4.97
C ARG A 74 -16.47 4.41 -4.64
N ARG A 75 -17.63 5.00 -4.96
CA ARG A 75 -18.95 4.38 -4.73
C ARG A 75 -19.22 3.17 -5.61
N ASP A 76 -18.46 3.01 -6.69
CA ASP A 76 -18.57 1.91 -7.64
C ASP A 76 -17.64 0.74 -7.30
N VAL A 77 -16.88 0.79 -6.20
CA VAL A 77 -15.93 -0.25 -5.81
C VAL A 77 -16.27 -0.80 -4.43
N ASP A 78 -16.44 -2.13 -4.34
CA ASP A 78 -16.57 -2.83 -3.07
C ASP A 78 -15.24 -3.46 -2.67
N LEU A 79 -14.73 -3.10 -1.49
CA LEU A 79 -13.46 -3.60 -0.97
C LEU A 79 -13.68 -4.63 0.14
N HIS A 80 -13.21 -5.85 -0.07
CA HIS A 80 -13.26 -6.92 0.92
C HIS A 80 -11.86 -7.33 1.37
N CYS A 81 -11.69 -7.46 2.69
CA CYS A 81 -10.50 -8.05 3.29
C CYS A 81 -10.73 -9.55 3.51
N VAL A 82 -9.82 -10.38 3.04
CA VAL A 82 -9.88 -11.83 3.20
C VAL A 82 -8.65 -12.27 3.99
N THR A 83 -8.85 -12.95 5.10
CA THR A 83 -7.76 -13.57 5.86
C THR A 83 -7.99 -15.07 5.94
N ILE A 84 -6.91 -15.85 5.98
CA ILE A 84 -6.96 -17.31 6.04
C ILE A 84 -6.27 -17.72 7.34
N ASP A 85 -7.00 -18.44 8.18
CA ASP A 85 -6.42 -19.17 9.29
C ASP A 85 -5.96 -20.55 8.79
N GLU A 86 -4.65 -20.79 8.84
CA GLU A 86 -4.07 -22.05 8.40
C GLU A 86 -4.33 -23.22 9.39
N GLY A 87 -4.90 -22.94 10.57
CA GLY A 87 -5.17 -23.95 11.59
C GLY A 87 -3.92 -24.50 12.29
N ILE A 88 -2.79 -23.80 12.17
CA ILE A 88 -1.51 -24.22 12.76
C ILE A 88 -1.49 -23.82 14.23
N LYS A 89 -1.58 -24.82 15.12
CA LYS A 89 -1.60 -24.64 16.57
C LYS A 89 -0.40 -23.81 17.03
N GLY A 90 -0.67 -22.69 17.71
CA GLY A 90 0.34 -21.82 18.32
C GLY A 90 0.97 -20.79 17.38
N TYR A 91 0.59 -20.75 16.10
CA TYR A 91 1.10 -19.74 15.15
C TYR A 91 0.27 -18.45 15.17
N ARG A 92 -1.07 -18.57 15.15
CA ARG A 92 -2.00 -17.43 15.28
C ARG A 92 -2.67 -17.45 16.65
N PRO A 93 -2.89 -16.29 17.29
CA PRO A 93 -3.77 -16.22 18.45
C PRO A 93 -5.20 -16.62 18.05
N PRO A 94 -5.97 -17.26 18.95
CA PRO A 94 -7.34 -17.66 18.67
C PRO A 94 -8.21 -16.43 18.36
N SER A 95 -9.01 -16.55 17.29
CA SER A 95 -9.99 -15.57 16.83
C SER A 95 -11.17 -15.42 17.79
#